data_AF-A0A7Z0QSL2-F1
#
_entry.id   AF-A0A7Z0QSL2-F1
#
_cell.length_a   1.000
_cell.length_b   1.000
_cell.length_c   1.000
_cell.angle_alpha   90.00
_cell.angle_beta   90.00
_cell.angle_gamma   90.00
#
_symmetry.space_group_name_H-M   'P 1'
#
loop_
_entity.id
_entity.type
_entity.pdbx_description
1 polymer ?
#
loop_
_entity_poly.entity_id
_entity_poly.type
_entity_poly.pdbx_seq_one_letter_code
_entity_poly.pdbx_strand_id
1 'polypeptide(L)'
;MSEPSPLAAGGRSGLPTSAADRKLLLVLGMHRSGTSALTGLLQKLGAELGEELLPATRDNPKGYFENAEVVLAHEAVLTALGRSWQDPRALPEAWRDTAAADDAHAALTRLLDTMVVSAGLVAVKDPRASRLVLLWSDVSRAARVDLGAALMVRHPDEVAGSLRTRDGLSRARAHLLWMVYLLEAERGTREVARAFVSYESLLADWRGTLDRMRDAGLADIVPEPTPEAASEIDVFLDASLRRHKASEEPCGSSPFESLALELYGVALRASADASGVEQQFDDVARRLLPLAARYLEAPLQLEQELDRQRLEQAQASATLKLAALRELWRPPFLGPSPGPARLYYRGENVGFTEMHAVSGQPQVSGLRSAVTFEIPADERIDAFRFDPDSAPGVYAIESVAISGERVQSLVDRIQGVNEHRVPNTRESDVVRFAALGEDPHFVFDARGLAAVEAGGVLRVEVLFRCETVMSEVGGYLEEYRTSLTAHGRDLETWQAEIGDGVRALREQRMRIDSVADAVPGLADRQLQLGATLEALAGTVASVGTSHGGELEAARAQLSGIASELVEIRGQQALIMEWMRRRSPRYWWTRLKAALLR
;
A
#
# COMPACT_ATOMS: atom_id res chain seq x y z
N MET A 1 -66.69 2.70 -13.16
CA MET A 1 -66.33 2.86 -11.74
C MET A 1 -66.48 1.51 -11.07
N SER A 2 -65.37 0.80 -10.90
CA SER A 2 -65.28 -0.42 -10.08
C SER A 2 -63.83 -0.51 -9.61
N GLU A 3 -63.64 -0.52 -8.29
CA GLU A 3 -62.36 -0.47 -7.58
C GLU A 3 -61.48 -1.70 -7.84
N PRO A 4 -60.14 -1.59 -7.77
CA PRO A 4 -59.25 -2.74 -7.76
C PRO A 4 -59.03 -3.28 -6.33
N SER A 5 -58.99 -4.60 -6.27
CA SER A 5 -58.83 -5.47 -5.10
C SER A 5 -57.54 -5.22 -4.29
N PRO A 6 -57.52 -5.41 -2.95
CA PRO A 6 -56.31 -5.27 -2.15
C PRO A 6 -55.43 -6.52 -2.26
N LEU A 7 -54.14 -6.29 -2.50
CA LEU A 7 -53.07 -7.28 -2.42
C LEU A 7 -52.89 -7.76 -0.97
N ALA A 8 -52.77 -9.08 -0.82
CA ALA A 8 -52.57 -9.78 0.43
C ALA A 8 -51.29 -9.31 1.15
N ALA A 9 -51.45 -8.85 2.39
CA ALA A 9 -50.36 -8.63 3.33
C ALA A 9 -49.85 -9.99 3.83
N GLY A 10 -48.66 -10.39 3.37
CA GLY A 10 -47.88 -11.47 4.00
C GLY A 10 -47.43 -11.03 5.39
N GLY A 11 -47.72 -11.85 6.40
CA GLY A 11 -47.48 -11.55 7.81
C GLY A 11 -46.01 -11.28 8.13
N ARG A 12 -45.74 -10.08 8.64
CA ARG A 12 -44.51 -9.78 9.38
C ARG A 12 -44.62 -10.43 10.75
N SER A 13 -43.70 -11.33 11.07
CA SER A 13 -43.50 -11.90 12.41
C SER A 13 -43.32 -10.78 13.44
N GLY A 14 -43.87 -11.00 14.64
CA GLY A 14 -44.10 -9.97 15.66
C GLY A 14 -42.87 -9.14 16.05
N LEU A 15 -43.12 -7.85 16.27
CA LEU A 15 -42.18 -6.90 16.84
C LEU A 15 -41.74 -7.37 18.25
N PRO A 16 -40.45 -7.28 18.61
CA PRO A 16 -39.98 -7.68 19.93
C PRO A 16 -40.59 -6.78 21.02
N THR A 17 -41.44 -7.36 21.86
CA THR A 17 -42.23 -6.65 22.89
C THR A 17 -41.54 -6.52 24.25
N SER A 18 -40.30 -7.00 24.44
CA SER A 18 -39.59 -6.91 25.72
C SER A 18 -38.13 -6.48 25.54
N ALA A 19 -37.57 -5.78 26.54
CA ALA A 19 -36.16 -5.38 26.56
C ALA A 19 -35.18 -6.58 26.58
N ALA A 20 -35.66 -7.79 26.87
CA ALA A 20 -34.86 -9.01 26.95
C ALA A 20 -34.57 -9.69 25.59
N ASP A 21 -35.07 -9.15 24.47
CA ASP A 21 -34.87 -9.72 23.13
C ASP A 21 -33.94 -8.87 22.24
N ARG A 22 -33.28 -7.85 22.78
CA ARG A 22 -32.43 -6.94 22.00
C ARG A 22 -31.00 -7.46 21.97
N LYS A 23 -30.54 -7.90 20.80
CA LYS A 23 -29.23 -8.55 20.63
C LYS A 23 -28.35 -7.77 19.67
N LEU A 24 -27.08 -7.63 20.00
CA LEU A 24 -26.05 -7.04 19.15
C LEU A 24 -24.92 -8.05 18.96
N LEU A 25 -24.61 -8.38 17.71
CA LEU A 25 -23.44 -9.16 17.35
C LEU A 25 -22.42 -8.29 16.61
N LEU A 26 -21.22 -8.16 17.16
CA LEU A 26 -20.09 -7.55 16.45
C LEU A 26 -19.41 -8.58 15.55
N VAL A 27 -19.23 -8.24 14.27
CA VAL A 27 -18.41 -9.03 13.35
C VAL A 27 -17.02 -8.40 13.27
N LEU A 28 -16.08 -9.01 13.99
CA LEU A 28 -14.73 -8.51 14.20
C LEU A 28 -13.71 -9.23 13.32
N GLY A 29 -12.54 -8.63 13.15
CA GLY A 29 -11.42 -9.17 12.39
C GLY A 29 -10.77 -8.13 11.49
N MET A 30 -9.53 -8.40 11.09
CA MET A 30 -8.80 -7.55 10.16
C MET A 30 -9.55 -7.43 8.81
N HIS A 31 -9.37 -6.31 8.11
CA HIS A 31 -9.82 -6.18 6.73
C HIS A 31 -9.37 -7.40 5.91
N ARG A 32 -10.22 -7.85 4.98
CA ARG A 32 -9.96 -8.99 4.07
C ARG A 32 -9.94 -10.38 4.74
N SER A 33 -10.28 -10.49 6.02
CA SER A 33 -10.47 -11.77 6.73
C SER A 33 -11.83 -12.44 6.48
N GLY A 34 -12.63 -11.97 5.51
CA GLY A 34 -13.92 -12.58 5.19
C GLY A 34 -15.09 -12.14 6.07
N THR A 35 -14.97 -11.04 6.82
CA THR A 35 -16.05 -10.45 7.65
C THR A 35 -17.34 -10.18 6.89
N SER A 36 -17.25 -9.84 5.60
CA SER A 36 -18.42 -9.67 4.72
C SER A 36 -19.18 -10.98 4.48
N ALA A 37 -18.52 -12.14 4.45
CA ALA A 37 -19.20 -13.43 4.23
C ALA A 37 -20.07 -13.78 5.44
N LEU A 38 -19.52 -13.64 6.65
CA LEU A 38 -20.28 -13.86 7.88
C LEU A 38 -21.42 -12.84 8.03
N THR A 39 -21.16 -11.57 7.74
CA THR A 39 -22.21 -10.53 7.84
C THR A 39 -23.34 -10.77 6.84
N GLY A 40 -23.01 -11.19 5.62
CA GLY A 40 -24.00 -11.57 4.62
C GLY A 40 -24.85 -12.76 5.05
N LEU A 41 -24.27 -13.76 5.72
CA LEU A 41 -24.98 -14.88 6.35
C LEU A 41 -25.92 -14.37 7.45
N LEU A 42 -25.43 -13.56 8.39
CA LEU A 42 -26.22 -13.00 9.49
C LEU A 42 -27.42 -12.17 8.98
N GLN A 43 -27.22 -11.40 7.92
CA GLN A 43 -28.31 -10.66 7.28
C GLN A 43 -29.42 -11.59 6.78
N LYS A 44 -29.09 -12.76 6.23
CA LYS A 44 -30.10 -13.75 5.78
C LYS A 44 -30.77 -14.48 6.94
N LEU A 45 -30.12 -14.50 8.12
CA LEU A 45 -30.74 -14.90 9.38
C LEU A 45 -31.63 -13.79 9.99
N GLY A 46 -31.81 -12.66 9.29
CA GLY A 46 -32.66 -11.56 9.73
C GLY A 46 -31.96 -10.51 10.59
N ALA A 47 -30.63 -10.48 10.63
CA ALA A 47 -29.90 -9.41 11.31
C ALA A 47 -30.07 -8.06 10.60
N GLU A 48 -30.41 -7.02 11.35
CA GLU A 48 -30.42 -5.63 10.88
C GLU A 48 -29.00 -5.08 10.80
N LEU A 49 -28.67 -4.46 9.67
CA LEU A 49 -27.36 -3.82 9.40
C LEU A 49 -27.48 -2.29 9.28
N GLY A 50 -28.71 -1.78 9.21
CA GLY A 50 -29.05 -0.38 9.04
C GLY A 50 -29.29 -0.02 7.58
N GLU A 51 -29.90 1.14 7.36
CA GLU A 51 -30.36 1.56 6.03
C GLU A 51 -29.22 2.10 5.15
N GLU A 52 -28.20 2.71 5.75
CA GLU A 52 -27.09 3.36 5.03
C GLU A 52 -25.83 2.48 5.00
N LEU A 53 -25.83 1.46 4.14
CA LEU A 53 -24.64 0.64 3.90
C LEU A 53 -23.71 1.29 2.87
N LEU A 54 -22.40 1.15 3.08
CA LEU A 54 -21.39 1.71 2.17
C LEU A 54 -21.52 1.11 0.75
N PRO A 55 -21.48 1.95 -0.30
CA PRO A 55 -21.73 1.54 -1.68
C PRO A 55 -20.59 0.67 -2.26
N ALA A 56 -20.90 -0.04 -3.33
CA ALA A 56 -19.91 -0.85 -4.05
C ALA A 56 -18.72 -0.02 -4.57
N THR A 57 -17.51 -0.59 -4.48
CA THR A 57 -16.31 -0.02 -5.09
C THR A 57 -15.65 -1.03 -6.02
N ARG A 58 -14.64 -0.62 -6.79
CA ARG A 58 -13.88 -1.53 -7.67
C ARG A 58 -13.32 -2.75 -6.93
N ASP A 59 -12.90 -2.56 -5.68
CA ASP A 59 -12.32 -3.62 -4.83
C ASP A 59 -13.36 -4.49 -4.12
N ASN A 60 -14.63 -4.05 -4.11
CA ASN A 60 -15.77 -4.81 -3.63
C ASN A 60 -17.04 -4.49 -4.45
N PRO A 61 -17.20 -5.14 -5.62
CA PRO A 61 -18.28 -4.82 -6.56
C PRO A 61 -19.69 -5.11 -6.05
N LYS A 62 -19.84 -5.87 -4.96
CA LYS A 62 -21.14 -6.23 -4.37
C LYS A 62 -21.62 -5.25 -3.29
N GLY A 63 -20.87 -4.18 -3.00
CA GLY A 63 -21.17 -3.31 -1.85
C GLY A 63 -20.53 -3.81 -0.57
N TYR A 64 -20.47 -2.93 0.43
CA TYR A 64 -19.98 -3.24 1.75
C TYR A 64 -21.14 -3.56 2.69
N PHE A 65 -20.87 -4.31 3.75
CA PHE A 65 -21.85 -4.55 4.82
C PHE A 65 -21.62 -3.60 6.00
N GLU A 66 -20.68 -2.66 5.84
CA GLU A 66 -20.39 -1.59 6.77
C GLU A 66 -21.48 -0.52 6.72
N ASN A 67 -22.05 -0.21 7.88
CA ASN A 67 -22.93 0.94 8.06
C ASN A 67 -22.12 2.25 8.05
N ALA A 68 -22.55 3.24 7.28
CA ALA A 68 -21.84 4.49 7.08
C ALA A 68 -21.68 5.29 8.39
N GLU A 69 -22.70 5.38 9.22
CA GLU A 69 -22.66 6.08 10.51
C GLU A 69 -21.67 5.40 11.48
N VAL A 70 -21.63 4.06 11.49
CA VAL A 70 -20.64 3.30 12.27
C VAL A 70 -19.22 3.63 11.82
N VAL A 71 -18.97 3.62 10.51
CA VAL A 71 -17.66 3.93 9.94
C VAL A 71 -17.24 5.35 10.29
N LEU A 72 -18.16 6.32 10.17
CA LEU A 72 -17.90 7.72 10.51
C LEU A 72 -17.54 7.89 11.99
N ALA A 73 -18.27 7.24 12.90
CA ALA A 73 -17.99 7.30 14.32
C ALA A 73 -16.60 6.69 14.65
N HIS A 74 -16.27 5.54 14.08
CA HIS A 74 -14.95 4.92 14.28
C HIS A 74 -13.80 5.77 13.71
N GLU A 75 -13.97 6.30 12.49
CA GLU A 75 -12.98 7.19 11.86
C GLU A 75 -12.78 8.47 12.66
N ALA A 76 -13.85 9.06 13.22
CA ALA A 76 -13.75 10.24 14.08
C ALA A 76 -12.90 9.98 15.33
N VAL A 77 -13.13 8.86 16.02
CA VAL A 77 -12.32 8.46 17.18
C VAL A 77 -10.86 8.26 16.80
N LEU A 78 -10.58 7.48 15.74
CA LEU A 78 -9.22 7.21 15.31
C LEU A 78 -8.49 8.49 14.87
N THR A 79 -9.17 9.35 14.10
CA THR A 79 -8.62 10.62 13.61
C THR A 79 -8.28 11.55 14.77
N ALA A 80 -9.14 11.67 15.77
CA ALA A 80 -8.89 12.47 16.97
C ALA A 80 -7.64 12.01 17.75
N LEU A 81 -7.30 10.71 17.66
CA LEU A 81 -6.10 10.12 18.27
C LEU A 81 -4.86 10.21 17.35
N GLY A 82 -4.98 10.83 16.18
CA GLY A 82 -3.92 10.84 15.16
C GLY A 82 -3.59 9.43 14.67
N ARG A 83 -4.62 8.60 14.50
CA ARG A 83 -4.55 7.20 14.04
C ARG A 83 -5.40 7.03 12.78
N SER A 84 -5.14 5.95 12.06
CA SER A 84 -5.99 5.47 10.97
C SER A 84 -6.12 3.95 11.07
N TRP A 85 -6.98 3.35 10.25
CA TRP A 85 -7.13 1.90 10.21
C TRP A 85 -5.81 1.16 9.90
N GLN A 86 -4.85 1.81 9.23
CA GLN A 86 -3.55 1.25 8.88
C GLN A 86 -2.45 1.51 9.92
N ASP A 87 -2.81 2.05 11.09
CA ASP A 87 -1.87 2.38 12.15
C ASP A 87 -1.80 1.24 13.18
N PRO A 88 -0.68 0.50 13.28
CA PRO A 88 -0.59 -0.61 14.21
C PRO A 88 -0.29 -0.19 15.67
N ARG A 89 -0.14 1.12 15.95
CA ARG A 89 0.09 1.61 17.32
C ARG A 89 -1.15 1.34 18.18
N ALA A 90 -0.95 0.83 19.39
CA ALA A 90 -2.01 0.68 20.37
C ALA A 90 -2.73 2.01 20.63
N LEU A 91 -4.02 1.93 20.95
CA LEU A 91 -4.79 3.10 21.39
C LEU A 91 -4.24 3.60 22.75
N PRO A 92 -4.17 4.92 22.98
CA PRO A 92 -3.74 5.47 24.29
C PRO A 92 -4.67 5.02 25.42
N GLU A 93 -4.17 4.73 26.62
CA GLU A 93 -4.98 4.18 27.73
C GLU A 93 -6.26 4.97 28.04
N ALA A 94 -6.19 6.31 28.01
CA ALA A 94 -7.30 7.23 28.26
C ALA A 94 -8.08 7.65 26.99
N TRP A 95 -8.02 6.87 25.89
CA TRP A 95 -8.67 7.27 24.64
C TRP A 95 -10.20 7.39 24.76
N ARG A 96 -10.81 6.64 25.69
CA ARG A 96 -12.26 6.68 25.96
C ARG A 96 -12.71 7.95 26.67
N ASP A 97 -11.79 8.71 27.26
CA ASP A 97 -12.09 9.97 27.96
C ASP A 97 -12.02 11.19 27.01
N THR A 98 -11.92 10.96 25.70
CA THR A 98 -11.84 12.01 24.69
C THR A 98 -13.23 12.43 24.23
N ALA A 99 -13.42 13.71 23.91
CA ALA A 99 -14.69 14.22 23.38
C ALA A 99 -15.16 13.46 22.12
N ALA A 100 -14.23 13.01 21.27
CA ALA A 100 -14.56 12.20 20.11
C ALA A 100 -15.11 10.81 20.47
N ALA A 101 -14.64 10.21 21.58
CA ALA A 101 -15.19 8.95 22.08
C ALA A 101 -16.60 9.16 22.69
N ASP A 102 -16.83 10.25 23.40
CA ASP A 102 -18.16 10.62 23.91
C ASP A 102 -19.16 10.87 22.77
N ASP A 103 -18.75 11.63 21.75
CA ASP A 103 -19.58 11.91 20.58
C ASP A 103 -19.92 10.62 19.81
N ALA A 104 -18.92 9.75 19.61
CA ALA A 104 -19.11 8.45 18.99
C ALA A 104 -20.02 7.54 19.82
N HIS A 105 -19.85 7.49 21.15
CA HIS A 105 -20.72 6.74 22.06
C HIS A 105 -22.18 7.21 21.92
N ALA A 106 -22.41 8.52 21.97
CA ALA A 106 -23.75 9.09 21.85
C ALA A 106 -24.39 8.82 20.49
N ALA A 107 -23.62 8.95 19.39
CA ALA A 107 -24.10 8.67 18.04
C ALA A 107 -24.44 7.19 17.84
N LEU A 108 -23.54 6.29 18.21
CA LEU A 108 -23.73 4.85 18.07
C LEU A 108 -24.85 4.31 18.96
N THR A 109 -25.05 4.88 20.16
CA THR A 109 -26.18 4.51 21.03
C THR A 109 -27.51 4.85 20.37
N ARG A 110 -27.66 6.06 19.80
CA ARG A 110 -28.88 6.46 19.08
C ARG A 110 -29.14 5.60 17.84
N LEU A 111 -28.09 5.30 17.09
CA LEU A 111 -28.17 4.41 15.93
C LEU A 111 -28.64 3.01 16.35
N LEU A 112 -28.00 2.43 17.36
CA LEU A 112 -28.33 1.10 17.86
C LEU A 112 -29.77 1.04 18.37
N ASP A 113 -30.22 2.05 19.14
CA ASP A 113 -31.62 2.15 19.61
C ASP A 113 -32.63 2.15 18.46
N THR A 114 -32.28 2.76 17.33
CA THR A 114 -33.13 2.77 16.13
C THR A 114 -33.17 1.40 15.46
N MET A 115 -32.01 0.74 15.33
CA MET A 115 -31.88 -0.56 14.68
C MET A 115 -32.51 -1.70 15.47
N VAL A 116 -32.43 -1.69 16.80
CA VAL A 116 -33.06 -2.75 17.64
C VAL A 116 -34.58 -2.67 17.67
N VAL A 117 -35.19 -1.56 17.23
CA VAL A 117 -36.64 -1.44 17.06
C VAL A 117 -37.10 -2.14 15.78
N SER A 118 -36.28 -2.14 14.72
CA SER A 118 -36.63 -2.78 13.45
C SER A 118 -36.42 -4.30 13.46
N ALA A 119 -35.45 -4.80 14.25
CA ALA A 119 -35.17 -6.23 14.38
C ALA A 119 -34.68 -6.63 15.78
N GLY A 120 -34.92 -7.89 16.16
CA GLY A 120 -34.42 -8.44 17.44
C GLY A 120 -32.91 -8.72 17.46
N LEU A 121 -32.27 -8.81 16.29
CA LEU A 121 -30.83 -8.98 16.14
C LEU A 121 -30.26 -7.86 15.27
N VAL A 122 -29.29 -7.14 15.80
CA VAL A 122 -28.46 -6.18 15.07
C VAL A 122 -27.07 -6.80 14.86
N ALA A 123 -26.53 -6.70 13.65
CA ALA A 123 -25.14 -7.05 13.39
C ALA A 123 -24.35 -5.82 12.94
N VAL A 124 -23.27 -5.53 13.65
CA VAL A 124 -22.36 -4.44 13.29
C VAL A 124 -21.10 -5.03 12.69
N LYS A 125 -20.83 -4.66 11.44
CA LYS A 125 -19.57 -4.97 10.78
C LYS A 125 -18.84 -3.67 10.46
N ASP A 126 -17.67 -3.51 11.07
CA ASP A 126 -16.62 -2.62 10.61
C ASP A 126 -15.30 -3.17 11.18
N PRO A 127 -14.26 -3.42 10.37
CA PRO A 127 -13.02 -3.99 10.90
C PRO A 127 -12.40 -3.20 12.06
N ARG A 128 -12.58 -1.87 12.13
CA ARG A 128 -12.04 -1.02 13.20
C ARG A 128 -12.76 -1.26 14.53
N ALA A 129 -13.97 -1.83 14.52
CA ALA A 129 -14.64 -2.30 15.73
C ALA A 129 -13.76 -3.28 16.52
N SER A 130 -12.88 -4.03 15.85
CA SER A 130 -11.89 -4.92 16.49
C SER A 130 -10.99 -4.20 17.49
N ARG A 131 -10.73 -2.91 17.25
CA ARG A 131 -9.89 -2.04 18.08
C ARG A 131 -10.69 -1.22 19.08
N LEU A 132 -11.98 -1.06 18.80
CA LEU A 132 -12.92 -0.21 19.53
C LEU A 132 -13.98 -1.04 20.28
N VAL A 133 -13.70 -2.32 20.59
CA VAL A 133 -14.65 -3.21 21.26
C VAL A 133 -15.17 -2.59 22.56
N LEU A 134 -14.30 -1.93 23.33
CA LEU A 134 -14.70 -1.29 24.59
C LEU A 134 -15.72 -0.16 24.40
N LEU A 135 -15.68 0.58 23.29
CA LEU A 135 -16.73 1.56 22.95
C LEU A 135 -18.07 0.85 22.73
N TRP A 136 -18.07 -0.30 22.04
CA TRP A 136 -19.28 -1.10 21.83
C TRP A 136 -19.80 -1.74 23.11
N SER A 137 -18.92 -2.13 24.05
CA SER A 137 -19.33 -2.55 25.40
C SER A 137 -20.04 -1.42 26.16
N ASP A 138 -19.59 -0.17 26.00
CA ASP A 138 -20.22 0.98 26.63
C ASP A 138 -21.52 1.40 25.93
N VAL A 139 -21.59 1.30 24.60
CA VAL A 139 -22.80 1.55 23.78
C VAL A 139 -23.89 0.51 24.07
N SER A 140 -23.54 -0.79 24.07
CA SER A 140 -24.50 -1.87 24.37
C SER A 140 -25.09 -1.77 25.76
N ARG A 141 -24.29 -1.40 26.77
CA ARG A 141 -24.76 -1.16 28.13
C ARG A 141 -25.73 0.03 28.19
N ALA A 142 -25.44 1.11 27.47
CA ALA A 142 -26.32 2.29 27.42
C ALA A 142 -27.66 1.96 26.74
N ALA A 143 -27.63 1.22 25.64
CA ALA A 143 -28.81 0.78 24.89
C ALA A 143 -29.56 -0.41 25.52
N ARG A 144 -28.97 -1.03 26.57
CA ARG A 144 -29.48 -2.24 27.24
C ARG A 144 -29.70 -3.40 26.26
N VAL A 145 -28.65 -3.70 25.50
CA VAL A 145 -28.62 -4.74 24.46
C VAL A 145 -27.61 -5.80 24.85
N ASP A 146 -27.95 -7.08 24.67
CA ASP A 146 -27.02 -8.18 24.91
C ASP A 146 -25.96 -8.22 23.81
N LEU A 147 -24.70 -8.08 24.21
CA LEU A 147 -23.55 -7.98 23.32
C LEU A 147 -22.85 -9.34 23.15
N GLY A 148 -22.65 -9.74 21.90
CA GLY A 148 -21.77 -10.84 21.52
C GLY A 148 -20.80 -10.45 20.41
N ALA A 149 -19.80 -11.29 20.17
CA ALA A 149 -18.80 -11.06 19.13
C ALA A 149 -18.44 -12.31 18.33
N ALA A 150 -18.34 -12.16 17.01
CA ALA A 150 -17.78 -13.18 16.13
C ALA A 150 -16.45 -12.68 15.56
N LEU A 151 -15.35 -13.35 15.92
CA LEU A 151 -13.99 -12.98 15.53
C LEU A 151 -13.58 -13.77 14.28
N MET A 152 -13.59 -13.09 13.13
CA MET A 152 -13.20 -13.69 11.86
C MET A 152 -11.69 -13.84 11.74
N VAL A 153 -11.27 -15.06 11.43
CA VAL A 153 -9.87 -15.45 11.27
C VAL A 153 -9.67 -15.98 9.85
N ARG A 154 -8.62 -15.51 9.19
CA ARG A 154 -8.16 -16.00 7.89
C ARG A 154 -6.64 -16.07 7.91
N HIS A 155 -6.07 -16.96 7.10
CA HIS A 155 -4.63 -17.11 6.98
C HIS A 155 -3.92 -15.76 6.78
N PRO A 156 -2.90 -15.40 7.58
CA PRO A 156 -2.29 -14.06 7.57
C PRO A 156 -1.65 -13.71 6.23
N ASP A 157 -1.05 -14.67 5.52
CA ASP A 157 -0.49 -14.43 4.18
C ASP A 157 -1.55 -14.15 3.11
N GLU A 158 -2.74 -14.76 3.22
CA GLU A 158 -3.83 -14.46 2.28
C GLU A 158 -4.37 -13.05 2.50
N VAL A 159 -4.47 -12.65 3.77
CA VAL A 159 -4.82 -11.27 4.14
C VAL A 159 -3.75 -10.30 3.65
N ALA A 160 -2.47 -10.61 3.86
CA ALA A 160 -1.35 -9.79 3.39
C ALA A 160 -1.33 -9.65 1.86
N GLY A 161 -1.52 -10.73 1.12
CA GLY A 161 -1.66 -10.70 -0.34
C GLY A 161 -2.82 -9.81 -0.79
N SER A 162 -3.99 -9.96 -0.17
CA SER A 162 -5.15 -9.13 -0.53
C SER A 162 -4.96 -7.64 -0.18
N LEU A 163 -4.31 -7.31 0.93
CA LEU A 163 -4.03 -5.93 1.34
C LEU A 163 -2.95 -5.29 0.46
N ARG A 164 -1.97 -6.07 -0.01
CA ARG A 164 -0.99 -5.60 -1.00
C ARG A 164 -1.68 -5.22 -2.31
N THR A 165 -2.56 -6.06 -2.84
CA THR A 165 -3.28 -5.76 -4.09
C THR A 165 -4.19 -4.54 -3.96
N ARG A 166 -4.87 -4.37 -2.81
CA ARG A 166 -5.82 -3.27 -2.60
C ARG A 166 -5.14 -1.95 -2.24
N ASP A 167 -4.22 -1.98 -1.28
CA ASP A 167 -3.69 -0.78 -0.62
C ASP A 167 -2.17 -0.63 -0.79
N GLY A 168 -1.48 -1.58 -1.43
CA GLY A 168 -0.02 -1.54 -1.59
C GLY A 168 0.77 -1.87 -0.32
N LEU A 169 0.14 -2.39 0.74
CA LEU A 169 0.83 -2.64 2.01
C LEU A 169 1.96 -3.67 1.88
N SER A 170 3.06 -3.42 2.58
CA SER A 170 4.13 -4.41 2.74
C SER A 170 3.63 -5.63 3.54
N ARG A 171 4.23 -6.79 3.29
CA ARG A 171 3.91 -8.04 4.01
C ARG A 171 4.14 -7.89 5.52
N ALA A 172 5.18 -7.15 5.92
CA ALA A 172 5.47 -6.84 7.32
C ALA A 172 4.35 -6.01 7.97
N ARG A 173 3.94 -4.91 7.33
CA ARG A 173 2.86 -4.06 7.83
C ARG A 173 1.54 -4.81 7.91
N ALA A 174 1.22 -5.62 6.89
CA ALA A 174 -0.01 -6.40 6.86
C ALA A 174 -0.05 -7.47 7.97
N HIS A 175 1.03 -8.22 8.21
CA HIS A 175 1.11 -9.16 9.34
C HIS A 175 0.96 -8.45 10.68
N LEU A 176 1.64 -7.32 10.86
CA LEU A 176 1.55 -6.54 12.09
C LEU A 176 0.12 -6.05 12.35
N LEU A 177 -0.54 -5.48 11.34
CA LEU A 177 -1.94 -5.03 11.45
C LEU A 177 -2.87 -6.21 11.74
N TRP A 178 -2.70 -7.33 11.03
CA TRP A 178 -3.52 -8.53 11.24
C TRP A 178 -3.43 -9.03 12.69
N MET A 179 -2.22 -9.12 13.25
CA MET A 179 -2.03 -9.53 14.65
C MET A 179 -2.62 -8.50 15.62
N VAL A 180 -2.38 -7.21 15.42
CA VAL A 180 -2.91 -6.15 16.30
C VAL A 180 -4.43 -6.19 16.35
N TYR A 181 -5.10 -6.27 15.20
CA TYR A 181 -6.57 -6.33 15.15
C TYR A 181 -7.11 -7.57 15.85
N LEU A 182 -6.49 -8.73 15.63
CA LEU A 182 -6.95 -9.97 16.23
C LEU A 182 -6.69 -10.00 17.75
N LEU A 183 -5.53 -9.55 18.21
CA LEU A 183 -5.18 -9.48 19.64
C LEU A 183 -6.06 -8.48 20.38
N GLU A 184 -6.31 -7.30 19.80
CA GLU A 184 -7.19 -6.29 20.42
C GLU A 184 -8.66 -6.75 20.44
N ALA A 185 -9.15 -7.38 19.37
CA ALA A 185 -10.50 -7.96 19.35
C ALA A 185 -10.64 -9.08 20.39
N GLU A 186 -9.66 -9.98 20.44
CA GLU A 186 -9.66 -11.09 21.39
C GLU A 186 -9.70 -10.56 22.82
N ARG A 187 -8.78 -9.65 23.17
CA ARG A 187 -8.69 -9.09 24.52
C ARG A 187 -9.95 -8.29 24.89
N GLY A 188 -10.46 -7.50 23.96
CA GLY A 188 -11.65 -6.67 24.17
C GLY A 188 -12.94 -7.46 24.35
N THR A 189 -12.98 -8.72 23.89
CA THR A 189 -14.19 -9.56 23.91
C THR A 189 -14.22 -10.59 25.03
N ARG A 190 -13.20 -10.68 25.90
CA ARG A 190 -13.13 -11.71 26.96
C ARG A 190 -14.33 -11.69 27.94
N GLU A 191 -14.94 -10.53 28.14
CA GLU A 191 -16.07 -10.34 29.06
C GLU A 191 -17.45 -10.44 28.37
N VAL A 192 -17.50 -10.85 27.10
CA VAL A 192 -18.75 -11.04 26.35
C VAL A 192 -18.78 -12.41 25.68
N ALA A 193 -19.98 -12.88 25.35
CA ALA A 193 -20.13 -14.11 24.57
C ALA A 193 -19.41 -13.96 23.22
N ARG A 194 -18.55 -14.93 22.87
CA ARG A 194 -17.68 -14.80 21.70
C ARG A 194 -17.43 -16.13 21.00
N ALA A 195 -17.31 -16.08 19.67
CA ALA A 195 -16.90 -17.22 18.87
C ALA A 195 -15.80 -16.82 17.87
N PHE A 196 -14.81 -17.69 17.69
CA PHE A 196 -13.83 -17.56 16.61
C PHE A 196 -14.33 -18.28 15.37
N VAL A 197 -14.22 -17.64 14.22
CA VAL A 197 -14.77 -18.15 12.96
C VAL A 197 -13.68 -18.14 11.91
N SER A 198 -13.22 -19.33 11.50
CA SER A 198 -12.32 -19.46 10.35
C SER A 198 -13.10 -19.20 9.06
N TYR A 199 -12.54 -18.36 8.19
CA TYR A 199 -13.09 -18.11 6.85
C TYR A 199 -13.19 -19.40 6.03
N GLU A 200 -12.19 -20.27 6.13
CA GLU A 200 -12.14 -21.56 5.44
C GLU A 200 -13.25 -22.50 5.94
N SER A 201 -13.47 -22.54 7.26
CA SER A 201 -14.52 -23.37 7.88
C SER A 201 -15.91 -22.86 7.54
N LEU A 202 -16.12 -21.54 7.55
CA LEU A 202 -17.38 -20.91 7.17
C LEU A 202 -17.78 -21.25 5.73
N LEU A 203 -16.83 -21.24 4.79
CA LEU A 203 -17.10 -21.57 3.40
C LEU A 203 -17.27 -23.07 3.15
N ALA A 204 -16.57 -23.91 3.91
CA ALA A 204 -16.64 -25.36 3.75
C ALA A 204 -17.94 -25.94 4.34
N ASP A 205 -18.34 -25.45 5.51
CA ASP A 205 -19.53 -25.90 6.23
C ASP A 205 -20.06 -24.76 7.12
N TRP A 206 -20.91 -23.92 6.53
CA TRP A 206 -21.49 -22.79 7.25
C TRP A 206 -22.46 -23.24 8.34
N ARG A 207 -23.13 -24.38 8.18
CA ARG A 207 -24.10 -24.92 9.15
C ARG A 207 -23.40 -25.35 10.43
N GLY A 208 -22.40 -26.23 10.30
CA GLY A 208 -21.60 -26.64 11.46
C GLY A 208 -20.82 -25.46 12.07
N THR A 209 -20.46 -24.45 11.28
CA THR A 209 -19.87 -23.21 11.80
C THR A 209 -20.87 -22.41 12.64
N LEU A 210 -22.13 -22.30 12.20
CA LEU A 210 -23.19 -21.62 12.93
C LEU A 210 -23.50 -22.35 14.25
N ASP A 211 -23.55 -23.69 14.22
CA ASP A 211 -23.75 -24.50 15.43
C ASP A 211 -22.63 -24.26 16.44
N ARG A 212 -21.36 -24.30 16.00
CA ARG A 212 -20.21 -24.00 16.87
C ARG A 212 -20.25 -22.58 17.44
N MET A 213 -20.67 -21.59 16.65
CA MET A 213 -20.83 -20.22 17.15
C MET A 213 -21.85 -20.18 18.30
N ARG A 214 -22.99 -20.85 18.11
CA ARG A 214 -24.05 -20.93 19.13
C ARG A 214 -23.57 -21.66 20.39
N ASP A 215 -22.90 -22.80 20.22
CA ASP A 215 -22.34 -23.61 21.31
C ASP A 215 -21.25 -22.85 22.10
N ALA A 216 -20.52 -21.94 21.45
CA ALA A 216 -19.55 -21.05 22.09
C ALA A 216 -20.18 -19.91 22.91
N GLY A 217 -21.49 -19.98 23.19
CA GLY A 217 -22.21 -19.01 24.01
C GLY A 217 -22.99 -17.96 23.24
N LEU A 218 -23.07 -18.05 21.90
CA LEU A 218 -23.89 -17.14 21.09
C LEU A 218 -25.29 -17.69 20.80
N ALA A 219 -25.73 -18.80 21.41
CA ALA A 219 -27.05 -19.39 21.17
C ALA A 219 -28.21 -18.41 21.42
N ASP A 220 -28.08 -17.58 22.46
CA ASP A 220 -29.08 -16.57 22.80
C ASP A 220 -29.04 -15.35 21.85
N ILE A 221 -27.97 -15.16 21.08
CA ILE A 221 -27.79 -14.03 20.17
C ILE A 221 -28.11 -14.41 18.73
N VAL A 222 -27.63 -15.57 18.28
CA VAL A 222 -27.66 -16.00 16.89
C VAL A 222 -28.78 -17.05 16.67
N PRO A 223 -29.84 -16.71 15.91
CA PRO A 223 -31.00 -17.58 15.75
C PRO A 223 -30.68 -18.82 14.88
N GLU A 224 -31.55 -19.83 14.97
CA GLU A 224 -31.51 -20.96 14.03
C GLU A 224 -31.94 -20.51 12.64
N PRO A 225 -31.33 -21.05 11.58
CA PRO A 225 -31.76 -20.76 10.22
C PRO A 225 -33.13 -21.41 9.95
N THR A 226 -34.06 -20.64 9.38
CA THR A 226 -35.23 -21.25 8.75
C THR A 226 -34.82 -22.02 7.48
N PRO A 227 -35.61 -22.99 7.00
CA PRO A 227 -35.31 -23.70 5.76
C PRO A 227 -35.09 -22.76 4.56
N GLU A 228 -35.87 -21.67 4.48
CA GLU A 228 -35.75 -20.65 3.44
C GLU A 228 -34.44 -19.89 3.57
N ALA A 229 -34.11 -19.38 4.77
CA ALA A 229 -32.86 -18.68 5.03
C ALA A 229 -31.65 -19.58 4.75
N ALA A 230 -31.71 -20.86 5.12
CA ALA A 230 -30.65 -21.83 4.83
C ALA A 230 -30.41 -21.99 3.32
N SER A 231 -31.47 -22.04 2.52
CA SER A 231 -31.36 -22.11 1.06
C SER A 231 -30.76 -20.83 0.46
N GLU A 232 -31.13 -19.66 0.98
CA GLU A 232 -30.55 -18.38 0.53
C GLU A 232 -29.06 -18.27 0.90
N ILE A 233 -28.68 -18.74 2.08
CA ILE A 233 -27.28 -18.77 2.53
C ILE A 233 -26.44 -19.70 1.66
N ASP A 234 -26.96 -20.89 1.30
CA ASP A 234 -26.28 -21.80 0.38
C ASP A 234 -25.94 -21.09 -0.94
N VAL A 235 -26.93 -20.45 -1.57
CA VAL A 235 -26.72 -19.71 -2.84
C VAL A 235 -25.73 -18.55 -2.65
N PHE A 236 -25.84 -17.79 -1.56
CA PHE A 236 -24.98 -16.64 -1.29
C PHE A 236 -23.51 -17.03 -1.12
N LEU A 237 -23.23 -18.07 -0.34
CA LEU A 237 -21.87 -18.53 -0.06
C LEU A 237 -21.27 -19.29 -1.25
N ASP A 238 -22.08 -20.05 -2.00
CA ASP A 238 -21.67 -20.71 -3.25
C ASP A 238 -21.26 -19.68 -4.32
N ALA A 239 -22.03 -18.58 -4.45
CA ALA A 239 -21.72 -17.43 -5.31
C ALA A 239 -20.49 -16.60 -4.86
N SER A 240 -19.82 -16.98 -3.77
CA SER A 240 -18.64 -16.30 -3.22
C SER A 240 -17.33 -17.10 -3.37
N LEU A 241 -17.39 -18.31 -3.93
CA LEU A 241 -16.29 -19.29 -3.87
C LEU A 241 -15.00 -18.83 -4.56
N ARG A 242 -13.97 -18.67 -3.72
CA ARG A 242 -12.52 -18.73 -4.00
C ARG A 242 -11.96 -17.79 -5.08
N ARG A 243 -12.05 -16.48 -4.85
CA ARG A 243 -11.27 -15.50 -5.65
C ARG A 243 -9.78 -15.45 -5.34
N HIS A 244 -9.32 -16.01 -4.22
CA HIS A 244 -7.88 -16.13 -3.92
C HIS A 244 -7.63 -17.41 -3.11
N LYS A 245 -7.14 -18.46 -3.76
CA LYS A 245 -6.34 -19.50 -3.08
C LYS A 245 -4.92 -18.94 -2.95
N ALA A 246 -4.23 -19.25 -1.85
CA ALA A 246 -2.80 -19.01 -1.69
C ALA A 246 -2.01 -19.73 -2.82
N SER A 247 -1.78 -19.06 -3.94
CA SER A 247 -1.01 -19.59 -5.06
C SER A 247 -0.07 -18.55 -5.70
N GLU A 248 0.22 -17.46 -5.02
CA GLU A 248 1.32 -16.57 -5.38
C GLU A 248 2.37 -16.65 -4.28
N GLU A 249 3.63 -16.89 -4.65
CA GLU A 249 4.75 -16.83 -3.73
C GLU A 249 4.72 -15.49 -2.97
N PRO A 250 4.84 -15.51 -1.62
CA PRO A 250 4.82 -14.28 -0.86
C PRO A 250 5.99 -13.38 -1.27
N CYS A 251 5.69 -12.30 -2.00
CA CYS A 251 6.68 -11.27 -2.31
C CYS A 251 7.02 -10.49 -1.04
N GLY A 252 8.28 -10.60 -0.59
CA GLY A 252 8.85 -9.85 0.54
C GLY A 252 8.94 -10.64 1.85
N SER A 253 9.96 -10.35 2.66
CA SER A 253 10.13 -10.91 3.99
C SER A 253 9.27 -10.17 5.02
N SER A 254 8.82 -10.88 6.05
CA SER A 254 8.12 -10.27 7.19
C SER A 254 8.75 -10.77 8.48
N PRO A 255 9.26 -9.87 9.36
CA PRO A 255 9.78 -10.28 10.67
C PRO A 255 8.69 -10.83 11.60
N PHE A 256 7.42 -10.69 11.19
CA PHE A 256 6.24 -11.08 11.94
C PHE A 256 5.64 -12.40 11.46
N GLU A 257 6.12 -12.99 10.38
CA GLU A 257 5.54 -14.18 9.74
C GLU A 257 5.35 -15.35 10.71
N SER A 258 6.41 -15.78 11.39
CA SER A 258 6.32 -16.90 12.34
C SER A 258 5.33 -16.64 13.46
N LEU A 259 5.31 -15.41 14.01
CA LEU A 259 4.41 -15.05 15.10
C LEU A 259 2.95 -14.92 14.63
N ALA A 260 2.72 -14.43 13.41
CA ALA A 260 1.40 -14.36 12.80
C ALA A 260 0.82 -15.76 12.53
N LEU A 261 1.65 -16.69 12.02
CA LEU A 261 1.25 -18.08 11.81
C LEU A 261 0.98 -18.81 13.14
N GLU A 262 1.78 -18.54 14.17
CA GLU A 262 1.54 -19.06 15.52
C GLU A 262 0.18 -18.58 16.05
N LEU A 263 -0.09 -17.28 15.99
CA LEU A 263 -1.37 -16.69 16.40
C LEU A 263 -2.55 -17.23 15.59
N TYR A 264 -2.37 -17.43 14.28
CA TYR A 264 -3.37 -18.04 13.42
C TYR A 264 -3.69 -19.47 13.90
N GLY A 265 -2.67 -20.26 14.22
CA GLY A 265 -2.85 -21.60 14.80
C GLY A 265 -3.59 -21.58 16.15
N VAL A 266 -3.33 -20.59 17.01
CA VAL A 266 -4.08 -20.39 18.26
C VAL A 266 -5.55 -20.09 17.96
N ALA A 267 -5.82 -19.15 17.07
CA ALA A 267 -7.18 -18.74 16.74
C ALA A 267 -7.97 -19.83 16.00
N LEU A 268 -7.30 -20.69 15.21
CA LEU A 268 -7.92 -21.87 14.62
C LEU A 268 -8.36 -22.88 15.68
N ARG A 269 -7.56 -23.14 16.71
CA ARG A 269 -7.97 -23.98 17.83
C ARG A 269 -9.14 -23.35 18.60
N ALA A 270 -9.08 -22.03 18.79
CA ALA A 270 -10.15 -21.27 19.42
C ALA A 270 -11.49 -21.34 18.66
N SER A 271 -11.47 -21.63 17.35
CA SER A 271 -12.70 -21.82 16.56
C SER A 271 -13.40 -23.16 16.80
N ALA A 272 -12.69 -24.13 17.40
CA ALA A 272 -13.26 -25.37 17.87
C ALA A 272 -13.64 -25.28 19.36
N ASP A 273 -12.75 -24.70 20.18
CA ASP A 273 -12.99 -24.45 21.61
C ASP A 273 -12.17 -23.22 22.05
N ALA A 274 -12.86 -22.17 22.46
CA ALA A 274 -12.26 -20.92 22.92
C ALA A 274 -11.75 -20.99 24.38
N SER A 275 -11.97 -22.10 25.09
CA SER A 275 -11.62 -22.24 26.51
C SER A 275 -10.12 -22.18 26.74
N GLY A 276 -9.67 -21.24 27.58
CA GLY A 276 -8.28 -21.17 28.05
C GLY A 276 -7.26 -20.67 27.01
N VAL A 277 -7.72 -20.07 25.91
CA VAL A 277 -6.84 -19.52 24.87
C VAL A 277 -6.21 -18.18 25.27
N GLU A 278 -6.75 -17.50 26.28
CA GLU A 278 -6.36 -16.14 26.70
C GLU A 278 -4.86 -16.04 26.99
N GLN A 279 -4.30 -17.04 27.68
CA GLN A 279 -2.88 -17.06 28.02
C GLN A 279 -1.98 -17.17 26.77
N GLN A 280 -2.43 -17.89 25.73
CA GLN A 280 -1.70 -18.03 24.47
C GLN A 280 -1.73 -16.71 23.69
N PHE A 281 -2.88 -16.03 23.64
CA PHE A 281 -2.99 -14.70 23.05
C PHE A 281 -2.15 -13.67 23.80
N ASP A 282 -2.15 -13.68 25.14
CA ASP A 282 -1.34 -12.80 25.97
C ASP A 282 0.16 -13.04 25.76
N ASP A 283 0.60 -14.29 25.59
CA ASP A 283 1.99 -14.60 25.28
C ASP A 283 2.43 -14.03 23.94
N VAL A 284 1.63 -14.25 22.89
CA VAL A 284 1.86 -13.68 21.56
C VAL A 284 1.91 -12.15 21.63
N ALA A 285 0.98 -11.51 22.35
CA ALA A 285 0.96 -10.05 22.52
C ALA A 285 2.25 -9.53 23.18
N ARG A 286 2.72 -10.19 24.24
CA ARG A 286 3.97 -9.83 24.94
C ARG A 286 5.19 -9.93 24.02
N ARG A 287 5.25 -10.98 23.18
CA ARG A 287 6.35 -11.20 22.23
C ARG A 287 6.27 -10.26 21.02
N LEU A 288 5.06 -9.86 20.61
CA LEU A 288 4.85 -8.90 19.53
C LEU A 288 5.35 -7.50 19.91
N LEU A 289 5.12 -7.06 21.15
CA LEU A 289 5.40 -5.70 21.60
C LEU A 289 6.81 -5.17 21.26
N PRO A 290 7.92 -5.87 21.59
CA PRO A 290 9.26 -5.39 21.25
C PRO A 290 9.56 -5.43 19.74
N LEU A 291 8.93 -6.32 18.98
CA LEU A 291 9.08 -6.39 17.51
C LEU A 291 8.33 -5.23 16.84
N ALA A 292 7.09 -4.97 17.28
CA ALA A 292 6.28 -3.87 16.81
C ALA A 292 6.94 -2.52 17.12
N ALA A 293 7.50 -2.34 18.32
CA ALA A 293 8.22 -1.11 18.68
C ALA A 293 9.38 -0.80 17.71
N ARG A 294 10.21 -1.80 17.40
CA ARG A 294 11.32 -1.65 16.43
C ARG A 294 10.82 -1.31 15.02
N TYR A 295 9.69 -1.89 14.61
CA TYR A 295 9.09 -1.61 13.30
C TYR A 295 8.50 -0.19 13.21
N LEU A 296 7.96 0.32 14.31
CA LEU A 296 7.38 1.66 14.41
C LEU A 296 8.43 2.77 14.40
N GLU A 297 9.66 2.51 14.87
CA GLU A 297 10.72 3.53 15.00
C GLU A 297 11.27 4.03 13.67
N ALA A 298 11.47 3.15 12.68
CA ALA A 298 12.08 3.55 11.41
C ALA A 298 11.45 2.86 10.17
N PRO A 299 11.20 1.54 10.16
CA PRO A 299 10.62 0.88 9.00
C PRO A 299 9.26 1.45 8.57
N LEU A 300 8.32 1.65 9.49
CA LEU A 300 7.01 2.19 9.17
C LEU A 300 7.10 3.64 8.65
N GLN A 301 7.96 4.46 9.25
CA GLN A 301 8.14 5.86 8.84
C GLN A 301 8.71 5.93 7.42
N LEU A 302 9.67 5.08 7.09
CA LEU A 302 10.23 4.98 5.74
C LEU A 302 9.18 4.51 4.73
N GLU A 303 8.39 3.48 5.06
CA GLU A 303 7.31 3.01 4.19
C GLU A 303 6.28 4.12 3.92
N GLN A 304 5.84 4.83 4.97
CA GLN A 304 4.89 5.93 4.86
C GLN A 304 5.44 7.09 4.01
N GLU A 305 6.72 7.41 4.16
CA GLU A 305 7.38 8.45 3.39
C GLU A 305 7.51 8.06 1.91
N LEU A 306 7.89 6.81 1.62
CA LEU A 306 7.94 6.29 0.25
C LEU A 306 6.56 6.29 -0.43
N ASP A 307 5.51 5.91 0.31
CA ASP A 307 4.14 5.93 -0.20
C ASP A 307 3.65 7.37 -0.46
N ARG A 308 3.99 8.31 0.43
CA ARG A 308 3.72 9.74 0.24
C ARG A 308 4.38 10.26 -1.03
N GLN A 309 5.67 9.95 -1.22
CA GLN A 309 6.41 10.36 -2.42
C GLN A 309 5.82 9.77 -3.70
N ARG A 310 5.45 8.49 -3.69
CA ARG A 310 4.79 7.84 -4.84
C ARG A 310 3.45 8.49 -5.18
N LEU A 311 2.66 8.85 -4.17
CA LEU A 311 1.38 9.52 -4.37
C LEU A 311 1.58 10.92 -4.95
N GLU A 312 2.53 11.69 -4.42
CA GLU A 312 2.90 13.01 -4.94
C GLU A 312 3.36 12.93 -6.41
N GLN A 313 4.21 11.95 -6.74
CA GLN A 313 4.64 11.70 -8.13
C GLN A 313 3.47 11.32 -9.05
N ALA A 314 2.55 10.46 -8.58
CA ALA A 314 1.37 10.07 -9.35
C ALA A 314 0.42 11.25 -9.60
N GLN A 315 0.22 12.11 -8.59
CA GLN A 315 -0.58 13.33 -8.72
C GLN A 315 0.06 14.33 -9.68
N ALA A 316 1.38 14.51 -9.60
CA ALA A 316 2.12 15.33 -10.55
C ALA A 316 1.96 14.80 -11.99
N SER A 317 2.10 13.49 -12.20
CA SER A 317 1.91 12.85 -13.50
C SER A 317 0.47 12.98 -14.04
N ALA A 318 -0.54 12.83 -13.19
CA ALA A 318 -1.94 13.02 -13.58
C ALA A 318 -2.25 14.48 -13.93
N THR A 319 -1.70 15.42 -13.17
CA THR A 319 -1.82 16.86 -13.44
C THR A 319 -1.16 17.22 -14.77
N LEU A 320 0.03 16.68 -15.06
CA LEU A 320 0.71 16.81 -16.35
C LEU A 320 -0.15 16.28 -17.51
N LYS A 321 -0.75 15.09 -17.37
CA LYS A 321 -1.66 14.52 -18.38
C LYS A 321 -2.89 15.41 -18.60
N LEU A 322 -3.47 15.94 -17.53
CA LEU A 322 -4.63 16.84 -17.64
C LEU A 322 -4.26 18.21 -18.22
N ALA A 323 -3.09 18.75 -17.90
CA ALA A 323 -2.57 19.97 -18.48
C ALA A 323 -2.31 19.78 -19.99
N ALA A 324 -1.63 18.70 -20.36
CA ALA A 324 -1.41 18.33 -21.76
C ALA A 324 -2.73 18.17 -22.53
N LEU A 325 -3.73 17.48 -21.94
CA LEU A 325 -5.07 17.34 -22.52
C LEU A 325 -5.81 18.68 -22.66
N ARG A 326 -5.68 19.59 -21.69
CA ARG A 326 -6.26 20.94 -21.77
C ARG A 326 -5.63 21.78 -22.88
N GLU A 327 -4.32 21.70 -23.04
CA GLU A 327 -3.62 22.38 -24.14
C GLU A 327 -4.03 21.81 -25.50
N LEU A 328 -4.23 20.49 -25.61
CA LEU A 328 -4.77 19.81 -26.81
C LEU A 328 -6.17 20.26 -27.25
N TRP A 329 -6.92 20.91 -26.36
CA TRP A 329 -8.31 21.36 -26.58
C TRP A 329 -8.43 22.88 -26.73
N ARG A 330 -7.31 23.64 -26.68
CA ARG A 330 -7.34 25.06 -27.02
C ARG A 330 -7.64 25.24 -28.52
N PRO A 331 -8.37 26.30 -28.92
CA PRO A 331 -8.55 26.61 -30.32
C PRO A 331 -7.18 26.84 -30.99
N PRO A 332 -6.98 26.34 -32.23
CA PRO A 332 -5.68 26.36 -32.88
C PRO A 332 -5.18 27.81 -33.03
N PHE A 333 -4.03 28.10 -32.42
CA PHE A 333 -3.28 29.30 -32.72
C PHE A 333 -2.55 29.13 -34.05
N LEU A 334 -2.38 30.22 -34.80
CA LEU A 334 -1.48 30.24 -35.96
C LEU A 334 -0.06 30.06 -35.42
N GLY A 335 0.44 28.83 -35.40
CA GLY A 335 1.85 28.54 -35.12
C GLY A 335 2.77 29.14 -36.19
N PRO A 336 4.09 29.23 -35.94
CA PRO A 336 5.05 29.59 -36.97
C PRO A 336 4.97 28.62 -38.16
N SER A 337 5.30 29.08 -39.36
CA SER A 337 5.34 28.24 -40.56
C SER A 337 6.20 26.99 -40.29
N PRO A 338 5.70 25.77 -40.57
CA PRO A 338 6.44 24.55 -40.30
C PRO A 338 7.78 24.52 -41.03
N GLY A 339 8.76 23.87 -40.42
CA GLY A 339 10.07 23.62 -41.00
C GLY A 339 10.04 22.70 -42.23
N PRO A 340 11.21 22.28 -42.75
CA PRO A 340 11.27 21.30 -43.84
C PRO A 340 10.63 19.98 -43.40
N ALA A 341 9.55 19.58 -44.07
CA ALA A 341 8.94 18.28 -43.87
C ALA A 341 9.78 17.19 -44.54
N ARG A 342 9.76 15.97 -43.99
CA ARG A 342 10.47 14.82 -44.55
C ARG A 342 9.51 13.69 -44.86
N LEU A 343 9.79 12.97 -45.94
CA LEU A 343 9.09 11.75 -46.31
C LEU A 343 10.12 10.64 -46.48
N TYR A 344 10.01 9.63 -45.64
CA TYR A 344 10.80 8.40 -45.72
C TYR A 344 9.98 7.32 -46.43
N TYR A 345 10.68 6.50 -47.21
CA TYR A 345 10.08 5.37 -47.92
C TYR A 345 10.93 4.12 -47.72
N ARG A 346 10.32 2.94 -47.83
CA ARG A 346 11.01 1.65 -47.70
C ARG A 346 10.30 0.53 -48.46
N GLY A 347 11.07 -0.49 -48.80
CA GLY A 347 10.57 -1.82 -49.18
C GLY A 347 10.41 -2.77 -47.99
N GLU A 348 9.99 -4.00 -48.28
CA GLU A 348 9.72 -5.06 -47.30
C GLU A 348 10.95 -5.39 -46.42
N ASN A 349 10.74 -5.45 -45.11
CA ASN A 349 11.74 -5.81 -44.08
C ASN A 349 12.96 -4.89 -43.90
N VAL A 350 12.95 -3.67 -44.46
CA VAL A 350 13.99 -2.65 -44.21
C VAL A 350 13.47 -1.59 -43.22
N GLY A 351 14.33 -1.06 -42.34
CA GLY A 351 13.97 0.09 -41.49
C GLY A 351 13.87 1.39 -42.29
N PHE A 352 13.24 2.44 -41.75
CA PHE A 352 13.37 3.77 -42.35
C PHE A 352 14.80 4.29 -42.15
N THR A 353 15.44 4.75 -43.22
CA THR A 353 16.84 5.22 -43.22
C THR A 353 16.98 6.56 -43.91
N GLU A 354 17.99 7.35 -43.54
CA GLU A 354 18.33 8.63 -44.18
C GLU A 354 18.60 8.53 -45.69
N MET A 355 19.07 7.37 -46.20
CA MET A 355 19.28 7.18 -47.64
C MET A 355 17.99 7.14 -48.45
N HIS A 356 16.87 6.81 -47.80
CA HIS A 356 15.54 6.70 -48.43
C HIS A 356 14.60 7.76 -47.84
N ALA A 357 15.06 9.01 -47.87
CA ALA A 357 14.35 10.17 -47.34
C ALA A 357 14.44 11.33 -48.32
N VAL A 358 13.32 12.00 -48.54
CA VAL A 358 13.25 13.24 -49.32
C VAL A 358 12.67 14.35 -48.47
N SER A 359 13.18 15.56 -48.65
CA SER A 359 12.73 16.75 -47.90
C SER A 359 11.97 17.69 -48.81
N GLY A 360 10.91 18.31 -48.28
CA GLY A 360 10.06 19.25 -49.01
C GLY A 360 9.77 20.46 -48.13
N GLN A 361 9.67 21.63 -48.76
CA GLN A 361 9.28 22.87 -48.08
C GLN A 361 7.75 23.03 -48.18
N PRO A 362 7.00 23.01 -47.07
CA PRO A 362 5.55 23.14 -47.12
C PRO A 362 5.12 24.55 -47.59
N GLN A 363 4.16 24.61 -48.51
CA GLN A 363 3.44 25.83 -48.87
C GLN A 363 2.29 26.04 -47.89
N VAL A 364 2.36 27.14 -47.15
CA VAL A 364 1.40 27.46 -46.08
C VAL A 364 0.31 28.40 -46.60
N SER A 365 -0.95 28.03 -46.39
CA SER A 365 -2.14 28.85 -46.69
C SER A 365 -3.11 28.81 -45.52
N GLY A 366 -3.10 29.88 -44.71
CA GLY A 366 -3.85 29.92 -43.44
C GLY A 366 -3.33 28.88 -42.46
N LEU A 367 -4.20 27.94 -42.05
CA LEU A 367 -3.84 26.82 -41.16
C LEU A 367 -3.40 25.55 -41.90
N ARG A 368 -3.42 25.56 -43.23
CA ARG A 368 -3.11 24.38 -44.06
C ARG A 368 -1.72 24.49 -44.65
N SER A 369 -1.02 23.38 -44.64
CA SER A 369 0.28 23.20 -45.27
C SER A 369 0.19 22.08 -46.30
N ALA A 370 0.62 22.38 -47.52
CA ALA A 370 0.74 21.41 -48.60
C ALA A 370 2.21 21.22 -48.92
N VAL A 371 2.68 19.97 -48.97
CA VAL A 371 4.06 19.65 -49.34
C VAL A 371 4.07 18.54 -50.38
N THR A 372 4.92 18.71 -51.39
CA THR A 372 5.08 17.75 -52.49
C THR A 372 6.50 17.19 -52.45
N PHE A 373 6.60 15.87 -52.52
CA PHE A 373 7.84 15.11 -52.55
C PHE A 373 8.00 14.43 -53.90
N GLU A 374 9.21 14.46 -54.44
CA GLU A 374 9.59 13.76 -55.68
C GLU A 374 10.54 12.62 -55.33
N ILE A 375 10.13 11.38 -55.61
CA ILE A 375 10.88 10.16 -55.29
C ILE A 375 11.31 9.50 -56.60
N PRO A 376 12.59 9.11 -56.76
CA PRO A 376 13.04 8.30 -57.88
C PRO A 376 12.25 6.97 -57.93
N ALA A 377 11.77 6.56 -59.11
CA ALA A 377 10.92 5.37 -59.24
C ALA A 377 11.70 4.06 -59.44
N ASP A 378 12.87 3.94 -58.83
CA ASP A 378 13.79 2.82 -59.00
C ASP A 378 13.49 1.63 -58.07
N GLU A 379 12.68 1.82 -57.02
CA GLU A 379 12.40 0.78 -56.02
C GLU A 379 10.91 0.55 -55.73
N ARG A 380 10.59 -0.67 -55.30
CA ARG A 380 9.25 -1.02 -54.81
C ARG A 380 9.05 -0.45 -53.41
N ILE A 381 8.04 0.40 -53.25
CA ILE A 381 7.72 1.05 -51.97
C ILE A 381 6.54 0.35 -51.30
N ASP A 382 6.74 -0.18 -50.10
CA ASP A 382 5.69 -0.85 -49.32
C ASP A 382 5.12 0.04 -48.20
N ALA A 383 5.89 1.01 -47.69
CA ALA A 383 5.40 1.94 -46.66
C ALA A 383 6.05 3.33 -46.75
N PHE A 384 5.30 4.34 -46.32
CA PHE A 384 5.77 5.71 -46.15
C PHE A 384 5.73 6.11 -44.68
N ARG A 385 6.71 6.90 -44.26
CA ARG A 385 6.70 7.66 -43.00
C ARG A 385 6.80 9.14 -43.34
N PHE A 386 5.83 9.93 -42.92
CA PHE A 386 5.81 11.37 -43.11
C PHE A 386 6.04 12.09 -41.79
N ASP A 387 7.02 12.98 -41.80
CA ASP A 387 7.45 13.82 -40.69
C ASP A 387 7.12 15.27 -41.07
N PRO A 388 6.03 15.86 -40.54
CA PRO A 388 5.58 17.21 -40.93
C PRO A 388 6.55 18.33 -40.51
N ASP A 389 7.35 18.11 -39.47
CA ASP A 389 8.29 19.08 -38.91
C ASP A 389 9.31 18.36 -38.00
N SER A 390 10.36 19.06 -37.58
CA SER A 390 11.27 18.64 -36.50
C SER A 390 10.91 19.25 -35.14
N ALA A 391 9.72 19.84 -35.03
CA ALA A 391 9.25 20.50 -33.83
C ALA A 391 8.15 19.66 -33.16
N PRO A 392 8.16 19.52 -31.81
CA PRO A 392 7.06 18.90 -31.10
C PRO A 392 5.79 19.75 -31.23
N GLY A 393 4.65 19.07 -31.39
CA GLY A 393 3.38 19.73 -31.66
C GLY A 393 2.23 18.78 -31.94
N VAL A 394 1.08 19.37 -32.25
CA VAL A 394 -0.13 18.65 -32.67
C VAL A 394 -0.33 18.82 -34.17
N TYR A 395 -0.42 17.69 -34.87
CA TYR A 395 -0.52 17.65 -36.32
C TYR A 395 -1.79 16.92 -36.74
N ALA A 396 -2.46 17.45 -37.76
CA ALA A 396 -3.63 16.84 -38.38
C ALA A 396 -3.36 16.61 -39.86
N ILE A 397 -3.48 15.37 -40.33
CA ILE A 397 -3.35 15.00 -41.73
C ILE A 397 -4.74 15.03 -42.36
N GLU A 398 -4.91 15.84 -43.40
CA GLU A 398 -6.18 15.96 -44.13
C GLU A 398 -6.24 15.02 -45.33
N SER A 399 -5.14 14.86 -46.06
CA SER A 399 -5.05 13.87 -47.13
C SER A 399 -3.64 13.63 -47.63
N VAL A 400 -3.46 12.49 -48.29
CA VAL A 400 -2.31 12.15 -49.09
C VAL A 400 -2.77 11.87 -50.53
N ALA A 401 -2.04 12.39 -51.51
CA ALA A 401 -2.22 12.07 -52.91
C ALA A 401 -0.91 11.54 -53.51
N ILE A 402 -1.01 10.55 -54.40
CA ILE A 402 0.12 9.92 -55.06
C ILE A 402 -0.11 10.06 -56.57
N SER A 403 0.84 10.69 -57.27
CA SER A 403 0.79 10.98 -58.70
C SER A 403 -0.50 11.68 -59.16
N GLY A 404 -1.05 12.54 -58.29
CA GLY A 404 -2.29 13.28 -58.56
C GLY A 404 -3.58 12.55 -58.15
N GLU A 405 -3.50 11.28 -57.74
CA GLU A 405 -4.65 10.54 -57.24
C GLU A 405 -4.69 10.52 -55.71
N ARG A 406 -5.83 10.89 -55.13
CA ARG A 406 -6.02 10.88 -53.68
C ARG A 406 -6.08 9.43 -53.17
N VAL A 407 -5.32 9.13 -52.11
CA VAL A 407 -5.34 7.82 -51.47
C VAL A 407 -6.70 7.61 -50.79
N GLN A 408 -7.54 6.76 -51.38
CA GLN A 408 -8.83 6.39 -50.80
C GLN A 408 -8.63 5.55 -49.54
N SER A 409 -9.49 5.77 -48.54
CA SER A 409 -9.42 5.06 -47.24
C SER A 409 -8.05 5.13 -46.56
N LEU A 410 -7.36 6.29 -46.63
CA LEU A 410 -6.06 6.47 -46.00
C LEU A 410 -6.07 6.08 -44.51
N VAL A 411 -7.18 6.31 -43.80
CA VAL A 411 -7.34 5.96 -42.38
C VAL A 411 -7.07 4.48 -42.10
N ASP A 412 -7.51 3.59 -43.00
CA ASP A 412 -7.36 2.13 -42.86
C ASP A 412 -5.94 1.66 -43.18
N ARG A 413 -5.15 2.52 -43.84
CA ARG A 413 -3.76 2.25 -44.22
C ARG A 413 -2.76 2.77 -43.20
N ILE A 414 -3.18 3.53 -42.18
CA ILE A 414 -2.28 4.06 -41.15
C ILE A 414 -1.79 2.91 -40.26
N GLN A 415 -0.48 2.71 -40.21
CA GLN A 415 0.16 1.69 -39.39
C GLN A 415 0.49 2.21 -37.98
N GLY A 416 0.67 3.52 -37.84
CA GLY A 416 0.97 4.15 -36.55
C GLY A 416 1.22 5.65 -36.66
N VAL A 417 1.21 6.32 -35.51
CA VAL A 417 1.63 7.72 -35.32
C VAL A 417 2.65 7.75 -34.19
N ASN A 418 3.51 8.77 -34.16
CA ASN A 418 4.43 8.95 -33.05
C ASN A 418 3.67 9.36 -31.77
N GLU A 419 4.10 8.79 -30.64
CA GLU A 419 3.56 8.97 -29.29
C GLU A 419 2.05 8.71 -29.13
N HIS A 420 1.19 9.67 -29.47
CA HIS A 420 -0.21 9.67 -29.09
C HIS A 420 -1.14 10.08 -30.23
N ARG A 421 -2.00 9.14 -30.66
CA ARG A 421 -3.16 9.48 -31.51
C ARG A 421 -4.17 10.24 -30.67
N VAL A 422 -4.68 11.35 -31.20
CA VAL A 422 -5.67 12.19 -30.50
C VAL A 422 -6.98 12.25 -31.31
N PRO A 423 -8.13 12.53 -30.68
CA PRO A 423 -9.40 12.61 -31.39
C PRO A 423 -9.35 13.66 -32.51
N ASN A 424 -9.87 13.29 -33.69
CA ASN A 424 -10.07 14.21 -34.79
C ASN A 424 -11.07 15.29 -34.34
N THR A 425 -10.72 16.55 -34.55
CA THR A 425 -11.55 17.70 -34.15
C THR A 425 -12.37 18.24 -35.32
N ARG A 426 -12.05 17.82 -36.54
CA ARG A 426 -12.74 18.21 -37.79
C ARG A 426 -13.00 16.99 -38.66
N GLU A 427 -14.09 17.03 -39.43
CA GLU A 427 -14.46 15.97 -40.38
C GLU A 427 -13.42 15.78 -41.49
N SER A 428 -12.64 16.81 -41.82
CA SER A 428 -11.57 16.77 -42.81
C SER A 428 -10.35 15.96 -42.37
N ASP A 429 -10.23 15.64 -41.10
CA ASP A 429 -9.01 15.05 -40.55
C ASP A 429 -9.05 13.55 -40.71
N VAL A 430 -8.06 13.00 -41.42
CA VAL A 430 -7.87 11.56 -41.54
C VAL A 430 -7.23 11.02 -40.25
N VAL A 431 -6.21 11.73 -39.75
CA VAL A 431 -5.57 11.41 -38.48
C VAL A 431 -5.04 12.66 -37.81
N ARG A 432 -5.25 12.73 -36.50
CA ARG A 432 -4.66 13.74 -35.62
C ARG A 432 -3.79 13.07 -34.56
N PHE A 433 -2.61 13.61 -34.31
CA PHE A 433 -1.67 13.06 -33.33
C PHE A 433 -0.83 14.16 -32.68
N ALA A 434 -0.28 13.85 -31.50
CA ALA A 434 0.55 14.75 -30.72
C ALA A 434 1.91 14.09 -30.44
N ALA A 435 2.98 14.83 -30.68
CA ALA A 435 4.35 14.48 -30.30
C ALA A 435 4.88 15.55 -29.33
N LEU A 436 5.15 15.14 -28.09
CA LEU A 436 5.42 16.00 -26.93
C LEU A 436 6.92 16.08 -26.58
N GLY A 437 7.72 15.10 -27.01
CA GLY A 437 9.16 15.04 -26.73
C GLY A 437 10.04 14.62 -27.90
N GLU A 438 9.46 14.11 -28.99
CA GLU A 438 10.18 13.62 -30.17
C GLU A 438 9.63 14.19 -31.49
N ASP A 439 10.31 13.93 -32.61
CA ASP A 439 9.91 14.39 -33.93
C ASP A 439 8.54 13.78 -34.33
N PRO A 440 7.55 14.62 -34.69
CA PRO A 440 6.23 14.14 -35.10
C PRO A 440 6.34 13.31 -36.38
N HIS A 441 5.70 12.14 -36.42
CA HIS A 441 5.56 11.38 -37.66
C HIS A 441 4.32 10.49 -37.69
N PHE A 442 3.88 10.12 -38.89
CA PHE A 442 2.93 9.01 -39.07
C PHE A 442 3.39 8.07 -40.19
N VAL A 443 2.96 6.82 -40.09
CA VAL A 443 3.32 5.74 -41.02
C VAL A 443 2.07 5.20 -41.70
N PHE A 444 2.11 5.02 -43.01
CA PHE A 444 1.00 4.40 -43.76
C PHE A 444 1.49 3.40 -44.82
N ASP A 445 0.63 2.43 -45.08
CA ASP A 445 0.83 1.34 -46.04
C ASP A 445 0.66 1.83 -47.48
N ALA A 446 1.72 1.69 -48.28
CA ALA A 446 1.78 2.11 -49.67
C ALA A 446 1.46 0.98 -50.66
N ARG A 447 1.26 -0.26 -50.19
CA ARG A 447 1.07 -1.42 -51.06
C ARG A 447 -0.20 -1.29 -51.89
N GLY A 448 -0.06 -1.53 -53.19
CA GLY A 448 -1.16 -1.45 -54.15
C GLY A 448 -1.63 -0.03 -54.46
N LEU A 449 -0.92 1.02 -54.00
CA LEU A 449 -1.07 2.37 -54.51
C LEU A 449 -0.28 2.50 -55.82
N ALA A 450 -0.77 3.32 -56.76
CA ALA A 450 -0.38 3.32 -58.18
C ALA A 450 1.13 3.13 -58.46
N ALA A 451 1.43 2.22 -59.40
CA ALA A 451 2.79 1.94 -59.86
C ALA A 451 3.30 3.06 -60.78
N VAL A 452 4.54 3.48 -60.58
CA VAL A 452 5.23 4.39 -61.51
C VAL A 452 5.63 3.60 -62.76
N GLU A 453 5.57 4.23 -63.94
CA GLU A 453 6.24 3.69 -65.12
C GLU A 453 7.76 3.64 -64.88
N ALA A 454 8.42 2.55 -65.27
CA ALA A 454 9.86 2.36 -65.05
C ALA A 454 10.67 3.54 -65.60
N GLY A 455 11.40 4.25 -64.72
CA GLY A 455 12.17 5.45 -65.06
C GLY A 455 11.47 6.79 -64.82
N GLY A 456 10.26 6.79 -64.25
CA GLY A 456 9.53 8.01 -63.86
C GLY A 456 9.92 8.58 -62.48
N VAL A 457 9.21 9.64 -62.07
CA VAL A 457 9.31 10.24 -60.73
C VAL A 457 7.97 10.05 -60.03
N LEU A 458 7.96 9.44 -58.85
CA LEU A 458 6.76 9.33 -58.01
C LEU A 458 6.55 10.64 -57.27
N ARG A 459 5.37 11.24 -57.42
CA ARG A 459 5.00 12.45 -56.68
C ARG A 459 4.07 12.11 -55.52
N VAL A 460 4.46 12.48 -54.31
CA VAL A 460 3.62 12.32 -53.12
C VAL A 460 3.30 13.70 -52.56
N GLU A 461 2.02 14.05 -52.50
CA GLU A 461 1.53 15.30 -51.92
C GLU A 461 0.83 15.01 -50.60
N VAL A 462 1.19 15.74 -49.55
CA VAL A 462 0.58 15.64 -48.23
C VAL A 462 -0.01 16.98 -47.84
N LEU A 463 -1.31 16.97 -47.53
CA LEU A 463 -2.03 18.10 -46.97
C LEU A 463 -2.20 17.89 -45.47
N PHE A 464 -1.67 18.80 -44.67
CA PHE A 464 -1.67 18.71 -43.22
C PHE A 464 -1.87 20.08 -42.56
N ARG A 465 -2.10 20.07 -41.26
CA ARG A 465 -2.13 21.27 -40.41
C ARG A 465 -1.20 21.08 -39.21
N CYS A 466 -0.50 22.14 -38.85
CA CYS A 466 0.14 22.27 -37.55
C CYS A 466 -0.77 23.13 -36.66
N GLU A 467 -1.32 22.53 -35.60
CA GLU A 467 -2.33 23.20 -34.76
C GLU A 467 -1.72 23.91 -33.56
N THR A 468 -0.54 23.48 -33.08
CA THR A 468 0.22 24.12 -32.01
C THR A 468 1.68 23.67 -32.09
N VAL A 469 2.62 24.62 -32.07
CA VAL A 469 4.04 24.36 -31.81
C VAL A 469 4.26 24.60 -30.32
N MET A 470 4.65 23.57 -29.56
CA MET A 470 4.71 23.65 -28.08
C MET A 470 5.84 24.55 -27.54
N SER A 471 6.65 25.17 -28.40
CA SER A 471 7.79 26.01 -27.98
C SER A 471 7.38 27.30 -27.24
N GLU A 472 6.17 27.82 -27.44
CA GLU A 472 5.70 29.03 -26.71
C GLU A 472 5.22 28.74 -25.27
N VAL A 473 5.07 27.46 -24.90
CA VAL A 473 4.78 27.03 -23.51
C VAL A 473 6.08 26.72 -22.73
N GLY A 474 7.24 26.77 -23.40
CA GLY A 474 8.54 26.37 -22.88
C GLY A 474 9.02 27.10 -21.63
N GLY A 475 8.50 28.29 -21.30
CA GLY A 475 8.83 28.97 -20.04
C GLY A 475 8.43 28.17 -18.80
N TYR A 476 7.25 27.54 -18.82
CA TYR A 476 6.74 26.75 -17.70
C TYR A 476 7.38 25.37 -17.60
N LEU A 477 7.70 24.76 -18.75
CA LEU A 477 8.36 23.44 -18.78
C LEU A 477 9.85 23.54 -18.45
N GLU A 478 10.56 24.62 -18.80
CA GLU A 478 11.99 24.76 -18.50
C GLU A 478 12.25 25.17 -17.03
N GLU A 479 11.39 26.01 -16.43
CA GLU A 479 11.39 26.23 -14.97
C GLU A 479 11.13 24.93 -14.21
N TYR A 480 10.22 24.09 -14.71
CA TYR A 480 9.89 22.80 -14.12
C TYR A 480 10.97 21.74 -14.35
N ARG A 481 11.63 21.72 -15.52
CA ARG A 481 12.77 20.85 -15.82
C ARG A 481 13.99 21.22 -14.96
N THR A 482 14.20 22.51 -14.72
CA THR A 482 15.21 23.02 -13.79
C THR A 482 14.89 22.57 -12.36
N SER A 483 13.62 22.64 -11.94
CA SER A 483 13.16 22.16 -10.64
C SER A 483 13.30 20.64 -10.48
N LEU A 484 12.95 19.84 -11.49
CA LEU A 484 13.15 18.38 -11.51
C LEU A 484 14.63 18.00 -11.48
N THR A 485 15.48 18.74 -12.18
CA THR A 485 16.94 18.51 -12.18
C THR A 485 17.55 18.91 -10.82
N ALA A 486 17.03 19.95 -10.17
CA ALA A 486 17.43 20.34 -8.82
C ALA A 486 16.99 19.28 -7.79
N HIS A 487 15.72 18.84 -7.83
CA HIS A 487 15.21 17.79 -6.95
C HIS A 487 15.92 16.44 -7.18
N GLY A 488 16.29 16.13 -8.42
CA GLY A 488 17.10 14.95 -8.74
C GLY A 488 18.49 14.99 -8.11
N ARG A 489 19.16 16.15 -8.12
CA ARG A 489 20.46 16.34 -7.43
C ARG A 489 20.32 16.29 -5.91
N ASP A 490 19.25 16.84 -5.37
CA ASP A 490 18.97 16.79 -3.93
C ASP A 490 18.72 15.34 -3.47
N LEU A 491 18.02 14.55 -4.29
CA LEU A 491 17.81 13.11 -4.10
C LEU A 491 19.12 12.31 -4.16
N GLU A 492 20.00 12.59 -5.12
CA GLU A 492 21.31 11.93 -5.22
C GLU A 492 22.21 12.28 -4.03
N THR A 493 22.19 13.54 -3.59
CA THR A 493 22.93 14.01 -2.42
C THR A 493 22.42 13.32 -1.15
N TRP A 494 21.10 13.25 -0.98
CA TRP A 494 20.49 12.63 0.19
C TRP A 494 20.67 11.11 0.22
N GLN A 495 20.62 10.44 -0.94
CA GLN A 495 20.94 9.01 -1.05
C GLN A 495 22.42 8.73 -0.71
N ALA A 496 23.34 9.60 -1.11
CA ALA A 496 24.74 9.50 -0.73
C ALA A 496 24.94 9.67 0.78
N GLU A 497 24.29 10.66 1.39
CA GLU A 497 24.34 10.93 2.83
C GLU A 497 23.78 9.77 3.67
N ILE A 498 22.65 9.17 3.26
CA ILE A 498 22.10 7.98 3.89
C ILE A 498 23.04 6.78 3.71
N GLY A 499 23.60 6.61 2.50
CA GLY A 499 24.58 5.57 2.22
C GLY A 499 25.80 5.66 3.14
N ASP A 500 26.31 6.87 3.38
CA ASP A 500 27.40 7.14 4.32
C ASP A 500 26.99 6.91 5.78
N GLY A 501 25.80 7.32 6.17
CA GLY A 501 25.24 7.05 7.50
C GLY A 501 25.12 5.55 7.80
N VAL A 502 24.63 4.77 6.84
CA VAL A 502 24.50 3.30 6.94
C VAL A 502 25.87 2.64 7.01
N ARG A 503 26.86 3.11 6.24
CA ARG A 503 28.26 2.63 6.33
C ARG A 503 28.85 2.91 7.71
N ALA A 504 28.72 4.13 8.21
CA ALA A 504 29.23 4.52 9.54
C ALA A 504 28.60 3.69 10.67
N LEU A 505 27.29 3.40 10.58
CA LEU A 505 26.60 2.55 11.56
C LEU A 505 27.07 1.08 11.49
N ARG A 506 27.33 0.54 10.30
CA ARG A 506 27.89 -0.81 10.14
C ARG A 506 29.31 -0.91 10.69
N GLU A 507 30.16 0.08 10.44
CA GLU A 507 31.51 0.15 11.02
C GLU A 507 31.48 0.25 12.54
N GLN A 508 30.56 1.06 13.07
CA GLN A 508 30.37 1.20 14.50
C GLN A 508 29.87 -0.10 15.13
N ARG A 509 28.97 -0.83 14.44
CA ARG A 509 28.50 -2.16 14.87
C ARG A 509 29.64 -3.18 14.91
N MET A 510 30.48 -3.24 13.88
CA MET A 510 31.64 -4.14 13.84
C MET A 510 32.63 -3.86 14.97
N ARG A 511 32.87 -2.58 15.31
CA ARG A 511 33.70 -2.21 16.47
C ARG A 511 33.07 -2.63 17.79
N ILE A 512 31.75 -2.56 17.91
CA ILE A 512 31.02 -2.99 19.12
C ILE A 512 31.09 -4.51 19.28
N ASP A 513 30.88 -5.26 18.20
CA ASP A 513 30.95 -6.72 18.23
C ASP A 513 32.39 -7.19 18.55
N SER A 514 33.43 -6.55 18.00
CA SER A 514 34.83 -6.81 18.36
C SER A 514 35.16 -6.54 19.83
N VAL A 515 34.55 -5.52 20.44
CA VAL A 515 34.74 -5.24 21.87
C VAL A 515 33.97 -6.25 22.72
N ALA A 516 32.76 -6.65 22.31
CA ALA A 516 31.97 -7.65 23.00
C ALA A 516 32.66 -9.02 23.04
N ASP A 517 33.35 -9.40 21.97
CA ASP A 517 34.13 -10.65 21.89
C ASP A 517 35.36 -10.65 22.82
N ALA A 518 35.88 -9.47 23.19
CA ALA A 518 37.03 -9.34 24.08
C ALA A 518 36.66 -9.35 25.58
N VAL A 519 35.38 -9.09 25.93
CA VAL A 519 34.90 -8.99 27.32
C VAL A 519 35.09 -10.27 28.13
N PRO A 520 34.80 -11.49 27.62
CA PRO A 520 34.98 -12.72 28.38
C PRO A 520 36.45 -12.95 28.80
N GLY A 521 37.41 -12.63 27.92
CA GLY A 521 38.84 -12.80 28.20
C GLY A 521 39.40 -11.82 29.23
N LEU A 522 38.76 -10.67 29.42
CA LEU A 522 39.17 -9.67 30.42
C LEU A 522 38.76 -10.06 31.84
N ALA A 523 37.58 -10.67 32.00
CA ALA A 523 37.12 -11.16 33.30
C ALA A 523 38.02 -12.31 33.81
N ASP A 524 38.37 -13.27 32.94
CA ASP A 524 39.26 -14.38 33.28
C ASP A 524 40.68 -13.90 33.63
N ARG A 525 41.23 -12.94 32.87
CA ARG A 525 42.54 -12.34 33.19
C ARG A 525 42.54 -11.58 34.52
N GLN A 526 41.47 -10.85 34.83
CA GLN A 526 41.36 -10.13 36.09
C GLN A 526 41.29 -11.10 37.30
N LEU A 527 40.65 -12.26 37.12
CA LEU A 527 40.60 -13.32 38.13
C LEU A 527 42.00 -13.94 38.35
N GLN A 528 42.74 -14.22 37.27
CA GLN A 528 44.11 -14.77 37.34
C GLN A 528 45.08 -13.81 38.03
N LEU A 529 45.02 -12.51 37.72
CA LEU A 529 45.85 -11.49 38.36
C LEU A 529 45.52 -11.33 39.85
N GLY A 530 44.23 -11.43 40.22
CA GLY A 530 43.80 -11.46 41.62
C GLY A 530 44.40 -12.65 42.40
N ALA A 531 44.35 -13.85 41.82
CA ALA A 531 44.95 -15.05 42.42
C ALA A 531 46.48 -14.93 42.56
N THR A 532 47.14 -14.28 41.60
CA THR A 532 48.60 -14.06 41.62
C THR A 532 48.99 -13.07 42.72
N LEU A 533 48.19 -12.03 42.94
CA LEU A 533 48.38 -11.06 44.03
C LEU A 533 48.20 -11.69 45.42
N GLU A 534 47.21 -12.57 45.60
CA GLU A 534 47.03 -13.30 46.86
C GLU A 534 48.21 -14.22 47.16
N ALA A 535 48.71 -14.92 46.15
CA ALA A 535 49.90 -15.76 46.28
C ALA A 535 51.15 -14.94 46.67
N LEU A 536 51.38 -13.79 46.01
CA LEU A 536 52.49 -12.88 46.33
C LEU A 536 52.36 -12.28 47.75
N ALA A 537 51.15 -11.91 48.17
CA ALA A 537 50.90 -11.41 49.53
C ALA A 537 51.19 -12.49 50.60
N GLY A 538 50.84 -13.75 50.33
CA GLY A 538 51.19 -14.88 51.18
C GLY A 538 52.70 -15.10 51.30
N THR A 539 53.43 -14.99 50.19
CA THR A 539 54.90 -15.08 50.17
C THR A 539 55.54 -13.95 50.98
N VAL A 540 55.11 -12.70 50.78
CA VAL A 540 55.62 -11.53 51.52
C VAL A 540 55.31 -11.62 53.02
N ALA A 541 54.17 -12.19 53.42
CA ALA A 541 53.84 -12.42 54.82
C ALA A 541 54.67 -13.54 55.47
N SER A 542 55.20 -14.48 54.68
CA SER A 542 56.01 -15.60 55.17
C SER A 542 57.52 -15.29 55.28
N VAL A 543 57.99 -14.25 54.58
CA VAL A 543 59.40 -13.82 54.62
C VAL A 543 59.63 -12.88 55.81
N GLY A 544 60.14 -13.45 56.91
CA GLY A 544 60.72 -12.69 58.02
C GLY A 544 61.90 -11.80 57.57
N THR A 545 62.17 -10.75 58.35
CA THR A 545 62.98 -9.53 58.09
C THR A 545 64.45 -9.67 57.62
N SER A 546 64.85 -10.72 56.90
CA SER A 546 66.26 -10.98 56.56
C SER A 546 66.59 -11.35 55.11
N HIS A 547 65.68 -11.18 54.13
CA HIS A 547 65.97 -11.50 52.71
C HIS A 547 65.61 -10.34 51.76
N GLY A 548 66.54 -9.39 51.58
CA GLY A 548 66.33 -8.18 50.76
C GLY A 548 66.15 -8.43 49.26
N GLY A 549 66.76 -9.48 48.70
CA GLY A 549 66.68 -9.80 47.25
C GLY A 549 65.32 -10.35 46.82
N GLU A 550 64.68 -11.17 47.66
CA GLU A 550 63.33 -11.71 47.38
C GLU A 550 62.25 -10.61 47.49
N LEU A 551 62.45 -9.66 48.41
CA LEU A 551 61.60 -8.49 48.56
C LEU A 551 61.69 -7.56 47.34
N GLU A 552 62.89 -7.36 46.75
CA GLU A 552 63.01 -6.59 45.51
C GLU A 552 62.38 -7.29 44.31
N ALA A 553 62.55 -8.62 44.18
CA ALA A 553 61.90 -9.39 43.11
C ALA A 553 60.36 -9.36 43.21
N ALA A 554 59.82 -9.50 44.43
CA ALA A 554 58.39 -9.36 44.69
C ALA A 554 57.90 -7.94 44.37
N ARG A 555 58.70 -6.91 44.69
CA ARG A 555 58.36 -5.51 44.38
C ARG A 555 58.35 -5.23 42.88
N ALA A 556 59.26 -5.84 42.12
CA ALA A 556 59.29 -5.73 40.66
C ALA A 556 58.06 -6.42 40.03
N GLN A 557 57.68 -7.62 40.51
CA GLN A 557 56.48 -8.32 40.06
C GLN A 557 55.20 -7.55 40.41
N LEU A 558 55.12 -6.97 41.62
CA LEU A 558 54.01 -6.10 42.01
C LEU A 558 53.90 -4.85 41.12
N SER A 559 55.03 -4.27 40.72
CA SER A 559 55.05 -3.16 39.77
C SER A 559 54.55 -3.56 38.39
N GLY A 560 54.88 -4.77 37.91
CA GLY A 560 54.36 -5.32 36.66
C GLY A 560 52.85 -5.53 36.69
N ILE A 561 52.35 -6.18 37.75
CA ILE A 561 50.92 -6.42 37.96
C ILE A 561 50.15 -5.10 38.12
N ALA A 562 50.72 -4.10 38.80
CA ALA A 562 50.12 -2.78 38.94
C ALA A 562 49.98 -2.08 37.57
N SER A 563 50.96 -2.22 36.68
CA SER A 563 50.88 -1.68 35.32
C SER A 563 49.77 -2.36 34.50
N GLU A 564 49.65 -3.69 34.59
CA GLU A 564 48.61 -4.43 33.88
C GLU A 564 47.19 -4.10 34.41
N LEU A 565 47.04 -3.90 35.72
CA LEU A 565 45.76 -3.48 36.32
C LEU A 565 45.34 -2.07 35.87
N VAL A 566 46.28 -1.17 35.60
CA VAL A 566 45.99 0.15 35.04
C VAL A 566 45.48 0.02 33.59
N GLU A 567 46.05 -0.88 32.79
CA GLU A 567 45.59 -1.15 31.43
C GLU A 567 44.18 -1.74 31.41
N ILE A 568 43.89 -2.71 32.30
CA ILE A 568 42.55 -3.29 32.47
C ILE A 568 41.53 -2.23 32.91
N ARG A 569 41.89 -1.33 33.84
CA ARG A 569 41.01 -0.21 34.23
C ARG A 569 40.75 0.76 33.08
N GLY A 570 41.75 1.00 32.22
CA GLY A 570 41.58 1.78 30.99
C GLY A 570 40.55 1.15 30.04
N GLN A 571 40.59 -0.18 29.89
CA GLN A 571 39.63 -0.92 29.08
C GLN A 571 38.23 -0.97 29.71
N GLN A 572 38.13 -1.08 31.04
CA GLN A 572 36.85 -0.97 31.77
C GLN A 572 36.24 0.44 31.65
N ALA A 573 37.06 1.49 31.66
CA ALA A 573 36.60 2.85 31.43
C ALA A 573 36.02 3.03 30.02
N LEU A 574 36.63 2.40 29.00
CA LEU A 574 36.10 2.35 27.64
C LEU A 574 34.78 1.58 27.54
N ILE A 575 34.60 0.51 28.31
CA ILE A 575 33.33 -0.23 28.41
C ILE A 575 32.25 0.64 29.10
N MET A 576 32.61 1.39 30.14
CA MET A 576 31.67 2.29 30.82
C MET A 576 31.29 3.51 29.95
N GLU A 577 32.24 4.02 29.15
CA GLU A 577 31.99 5.00 28.09
C GLU A 577 31.03 4.43 27.02
N TRP A 578 31.23 3.18 26.60
CA TRP A 578 30.32 2.45 25.70
C TRP A 578 28.90 2.31 26.29
N MET A 579 28.77 1.97 27.57
CA MET A 579 27.47 1.91 28.26
C MET A 579 26.79 3.29 28.35
N ARG A 580 27.54 4.36 28.62
CA ARG A 580 27.02 5.75 28.63
C ARG A 580 26.48 6.19 27.27
N ARG A 581 27.19 5.84 26.20
CA ARG A 581 26.78 6.12 24.81
C ARG A 581 25.55 5.32 24.36
N ARG A 582 25.10 4.35 25.15
CA ARG A 582 23.85 3.60 24.95
C ARG A 582 22.65 4.19 25.69
N SER A 583 22.83 5.27 26.45
CA SER A 583 21.69 5.96 27.04
C SER A 583 20.83 6.59 25.93
N PRO A 584 19.50 6.41 25.94
CA PRO A 584 18.60 7.03 24.98
C PRO A 584 18.82 8.55 24.87
N ARG A 585 19.21 9.21 25.98
CA ARG A 585 19.58 10.63 26.03
C ARG A 585 20.78 10.98 25.13
N TYR A 586 21.81 10.14 25.05
CA TYR A 586 23.00 10.44 24.24
C TYR A 586 22.68 10.43 22.74
N TRP A 587 21.99 9.38 22.27
CA TRP A 587 21.56 9.27 20.88
C TRP A 587 20.54 10.33 20.50
N TRP A 588 19.59 10.63 21.39
CA TRP A 588 18.62 11.71 21.19
C TRP A 588 19.28 13.08 21.04
N THR A 589 20.31 13.37 21.85
CA THR A 589 21.03 14.65 21.79
C THR A 589 21.83 14.81 20.48
N ARG A 590 22.42 13.72 19.98
CA ARG A 590 23.15 13.75 18.69
C ARG A 590 22.24 13.76 17.47
N LEU A 591 21.15 12.98 17.49
CA LEU A 591 20.13 13.02 16.44
C LEU A 591 19.54 14.44 16.32
N LYS A 592 19.21 15.06 17.45
CA LYS A 592 18.73 16.43 17.50
C LYS A 592 19.76 17.45 16.98
N ALA A 593 21.05 17.26 17.30
CA ALA A 593 22.12 18.14 16.81
C ALA A 593 22.44 17.95 15.31
N ALA A 594 22.20 16.76 14.75
CA ALA A 594 22.35 16.47 13.33
C ALA A 594 21.14 16.93 12.50
N LEU A 595 19.93 16.93 13.09
CA LEU A 595 18.72 17.48 12.46
C LEU A 595 18.63 19.01 12.54
N LEU A 596 19.44 19.64 13.40
CA LEU A 596 19.51 21.10 13.58
C LEU A 596 20.65 21.77 12.80
N ARG A 597 21.54 20.99 12.17
CA ARG A 597 22.56 21.46 11.22
C ARG A 597 22.10 21.10 9.82
#